data_AF-A0A2A3JMV1-F1
#
_entry.id   AF-A0A2A3JMV1-F1
#
_cell.length_a   1.000
_cell.length_b   1.000
_cell.length_c   1.000
_cell.angle_alpha   90.00
_cell.angle_beta   90.00
_cell.angle_gamma   90.00
#
_symmetry.space_group_name_H-M   'P 1'
#
loop_
_entity.id
_entity.type
_entity.pdbx_description
1 polymer ?
#
loop_
_entity_poly.entity_id
_entity_poly.type
_entity_poly.pdbx_seq_one_letter_code
_entity_poly.pdbx_strand_id
1 'polypeptide(L)'
;MPLSFSDAVLEDFYATAFRRGARGNRQGIQLEAEVRFTSAHAKGLASDLIGPGDVQMTGDGVPYILMAECQTVGGYPRIGTVLPADLPRVAQAAPGVVLQPRRVTLEEALAATPTETEILRRLTGLCTPLVRDPATIRDLLSYQLVSGVTCGDDLERA
;
A
#
# COMPACT_ATOMS: atom_id res chain seq x y z
N MET A 1 25.17 -0.05 -5.50
CA MET A 1 24.49 0.91 -6.40
C MET A 1 24.79 2.31 -5.85
N PRO A 2 25.35 3.24 -6.64
CA PRO A 2 25.67 4.57 -6.11
C PRO A 2 24.38 5.21 -5.59
N LEU A 3 24.44 5.75 -4.36
CA LEU A 3 23.32 6.45 -3.75
C LEU A 3 22.99 7.64 -4.66
N SER A 4 21.85 7.56 -5.35
CA SER A 4 21.42 8.64 -6.24
C SER A 4 21.10 9.93 -5.45
N PHE A 5 20.95 9.81 -4.13
CA PHE A 5 20.63 10.88 -3.19
C PHE A 5 21.76 11.10 -2.19
N SER A 6 21.97 12.35 -1.78
CA SER A 6 22.93 12.69 -0.74
C SER A 6 22.38 12.32 0.65
N ASP A 7 23.27 12.20 1.64
CA ASP A 7 22.87 11.93 3.02
C ASP A 7 21.90 13.00 3.56
N ALA A 8 22.12 14.27 3.22
CA ALA A 8 21.20 15.35 3.61
C ALA A 8 19.78 15.13 3.09
N VAL A 9 19.63 14.68 1.83
CA VAL A 9 18.31 14.39 1.25
C VAL A 9 17.67 13.17 1.91
N LEU A 10 18.46 12.17 2.31
CA LEU A 10 17.96 11.02 3.05
C LEU A 10 17.47 11.41 4.44
N GLU A 11 18.26 12.20 5.19
CA GLU A 11 17.89 12.69 6.52
C GLU A 11 16.62 13.55 6.45
N ASP A 12 16.54 14.48 5.49
CA ASP A 12 15.33 15.28 5.26
C ASP A 12 14.12 14.41 4.94
N PHE A 13 14.30 13.36 4.12
CA PHE A 13 13.20 12.47 3.74
C PHE A 13 12.65 11.70 4.95
N TYR A 14 13.52 11.17 5.80
CA TYR A 14 13.08 10.44 7.00
C TYR A 14 12.57 11.35 8.12
N ALA A 15 12.99 12.63 8.15
CA ALA A 15 12.45 13.64 9.06
C ALA A 15 11.09 14.20 8.60
N THR A 16 10.78 14.14 7.30
CA THR A 16 9.57 14.75 6.73
C THR A 16 8.32 13.92 7.01
N ALA A 17 7.30 14.58 7.58
CA ALA A 17 5.94 14.06 7.64
C ALA A 17 5.22 14.38 6.33
N PHE A 18 4.88 13.35 5.55
CA PHE A 18 4.17 13.52 4.28
C PHE A 18 2.66 13.50 4.48
N ARG A 19 1.92 14.15 3.60
CA ARG A 19 0.48 13.92 3.45
C ARG A 19 0.23 13.02 2.26
N ARG A 20 -0.68 12.06 2.38
CA ARG A 20 -1.17 11.29 1.23
C ARG A 20 -1.86 12.25 0.28
N GLY A 21 -1.29 12.48 -0.89
CA GLY A 21 -1.79 13.49 -1.82
C GLY A 21 -3.12 13.10 -2.47
N ALA A 22 -3.85 14.08 -2.99
CA ALA A 22 -5.12 13.78 -3.68
C ALA A 22 -4.90 12.90 -4.93
N ARG A 23 -3.76 13.10 -5.60
CA ARG A 23 -3.32 12.29 -6.74
C ARG A 23 -2.78 10.94 -6.28
N GLY A 24 -3.64 9.92 -6.32
CA GLY A 24 -3.24 8.55 -6.07
C GLY A 24 -4.24 7.56 -6.65
N ASN A 25 -3.73 6.50 -7.28
CA ASN A 25 -4.51 5.40 -7.84
C ASN A 25 -3.78 4.07 -7.63
N ARG A 26 -4.22 3.01 -8.32
CA ARG A 26 -3.63 1.67 -8.22
C ARG A 26 -2.23 1.55 -8.83
N GLN A 27 -1.75 2.57 -9.56
CA GLN A 27 -0.40 2.63 -10.11
C GLN A 27 0.60 3.33 -9.19
N GLY A 28 0.18 4.42 -8.52
CA GLY A 28 1.05 5.19 -7.65
C GLY A 28 0.28 6.16 -6.76
N ILE A 29 0.86 6.50 -5.62
CA ILE A 29 0.33 7.47 -4.65
C ILE A 29 1.35 8.57 -4.46
N GLN A 30 0.94 9.82 -4.69
CA GLN A 30 1.76 10.99 -4.41
C GLN A 30 1.92 11.20 -2.90
N LEU A 31 3.13 11.50 -2.46
CA LEU A 31 3.41 12.03 -1.14
C LEU A 31 3.59 13.55 -1.24
N GLU A 32 2.71 14.31 -0.57
CA GLU A 32 2.77 15.76 -0.53
C GLU A 32 3.62 16.23 0.65
N ALA A 33 4.60 17.08 0.35
CA ALA A 33 5.42 17.82 1.30
C ALA A 33 5.87 19.14 0.66
N GLU A 34 6.29 20.11 1.46
CA GLU A 34 6.90 21.35 0.95
C GLU A 34 8.32 21.09 0.42
N VAL A 35 9.06 20.22 1.11
CA VAL A 35 10.42 19.80 0.74
C VAL A 35 10.40 19.06 -0.60
N ARG A 36 11.48 19.24 -1.38
CA ARG A 36 11.74 18.54 -2.64
C ARG A 36 12.99 17.69 -2.53
N PHE A 37 12.91 16.46 -2.99
CA PHE A 37 13.96 15.45 -2.86
C PHE A 37 14.60 15.22 -4.22
N THR A 38 15.56 16.08 -4.57
CA THR A 38 16.23 16.01 -5.88
C THR A 38 17.44 15.07 -5.84
N SER A 39 17.61 14.29 -6.90
CA SER A 39 18.80 13.48 -7.12
C SER A 39 19.78 14.20 -8.07
N ALA A 40 21.07 14.18 -7.74
CA ALA A 40 22.13 14.67 -8.63
C ALA A 40 22.20 13.88 -9.97
N HIS A 41 21.66 12.66 -9.98
CA HIS A 41 21.67 11.74 -11.12
C HIS A 41 20.29 11.60 -11.79
N ALA A 42 19.34 12.50 -11.49
CA ALA A 42 17.99 12.43 -12.06
C ALA A 42 17.99 12.55 -13.60
N LYS A 43 18.97 13.26 -14.19
CA LYS A 43 19.14 13.38 -15.63
C LYS A 43 20.05 12.26 -16.14
N GLY A 44 19.48 11.33 -16.91
CA GLY A 44 20.22 10.25 -17.56
C GLY A 44 20.25 8.92 -16.80
N LEU A 45 19.35 8.71 -15.83
CA LEU A 45 19.16 7.39 -15.23
C LEU A 45 18.70 6.42 -16.33
N ALA A 46 19.44 5.31 -16.51
CA ALA A 46 18.97 4.22 -17.34
C ALA A 46 17.71 3.61 -16.71
N SER A 47 16.75 3.24 -17.55
CA SER A 47 15.55 2.52 -17.11
C SER A 47 15.94 1.24 -16.38
N ASP A 48 15.38 1.04 -15.18
CA ASP A 48 15.64 -0.11 -14.32
C ASP A 48 14.33 -0.82 -13.94
N LEU A 49 14.42 -2.05 -13.43
CA LEU A 49 13.29 -2.81 -12.92
C LEU A 49 12.74 -2.14 -11.68
N ILE A 50 11.43 -1.93 -11.65
CA ILE A 50 10.73 -1.30 -10.52
C ILE A 50 9.60 -2.22 -10.03
N GLY A 51 9.17 -2.04 -8.80
CA GLY A 51 8.10 -2.85 -8.21
C GLY A 51 7.22 -2.08 -7.23
N PRO A 52 6.08 -2.68 -6.81
CA PRO A 52 5.22 -2.12 -5.79
C PRO A 52 6.00 -1.86 -4.49
N GLY A 53 5.76 -0.69 -3.88
CA GLY A 53 6.47 -0.21 -2.70
C GLY A 53 7.62 0.72 -3.03
N ASP A 54 8.20 0.68 -4.24
CA ASP A 54 9.28 1.60 -4.61
C ASP A 54 8.85 3.05 -4.47
N VAL A 55 9.74 3.88 -3.92
CA VAL A 55 9.50 5.32 -3.73
C VAL A 55 10.34 6.09 -4.75
N GLN A 56 9.69 6.53 -5.82
CA GLN A 56 10.30 7.27 -6.92
C GLN A 56 10.15 8.77 -6.74
N MET A 57 11.18 9.52 -7.13
CA MET A 57 11.10 10.99 -7.21
C MET A 57 10.87 11.41 -8.65
N THR A 58 9.89 12.26 -8.88
CA THR A 58 9.75 12.95 -10.16
C THR A 58 10.94 13.88 -10.42
N GLY A 59 11.06 14.42 -11.63
CA GLY A 59 12.11 15.39 -11.98
C GLY A 59 12.15 16.62 -11.05
N ASP A 60 11.00 17.01 -10.50
CA ASP A 60 10.87 18.14 -9.56
C ASP A 60 11.10 17.73 -8.09
N GLY A 61 11.46 16.48 -7.82
CA GLY A 61 11.73 15.97 -6.47
C GLY A 61 10.47 15.65 -5.65
N VAL A 62 9.34 15.35 -6.31
CA VAL A 62 8.10 14.95 -5.64
C VAL A 62 8.07 13.41 -5.49
N PRO A 63 7.87 12.86 -4.29
CA PRO A 63 7.83 11.42 -4.09
C PRO A 63 6.51 10.78 -4.53
N TYR A 64 6.60 9.62 -5.13
CA TYR A 64 5.50 8.71 -5.43
C TYR A 64 5.82 7.31 -4.90
N ILE A 65 4.91 6.73 -4.13
CA ILE A 65 4.95 5.31 -3.77
C ILE A 65 4.27 4.54 -4.89
N LEU A 66 4.99 3.58 -5.48
CA LEU A 66 4.45 2.71 -6.53
C LEU A 66 3.52 1.66 -5.92
N MET A 67 2.40 1.44 -6.60
CA MET A 67 1.34 0.53 -6.14
C MET A 67 1.25 -0.70 -7.03
N ALA A 68 0.29 -1.59 -6.76
CA ALA A 68 0.21 -2.91 -7.38
C ALA A 68 0.14 -2.92 -8.93
N GLU A 69 -0.32 -1.83 -9.55
CA GLU A 69 -0.41 -1.67 -11.02
C GLU A 69 0.62 -0.68 -11.57
N CYS A 70 1.73 -0.47 -10.85
CA CYS A 70 2.85 0.32 -11.36
C CYS A 70 3.46 -0.30 -12.63
N GLN A 71 4.26 0.47 -13.35
CA GLN A 71 5.02 -0.07 -14.48
C GLN A 71 6.04 -1.10 -13.97
N THR A 72 6.57 -1.94 -14.87
CA THR A 72 7.65 -2.90 -14.54
C THR A 72 9.04 -2.31 -14.74
N VAL A 73 9.13 -1.20 -15.48
CA VAL A 73 10.38 -0.51 -15.81
C VAL A 73 10.19 1.00 -15.62
N GLY A 74 11.18 1.67 -15.01
CA GLY A 74 11.13 3.12 -14.79
C GLY A 74 12.51 3.77 -14.79
N GLY A 75 12.55 5.04 -15.21
CA GLY A 75 13.77 5.85 -15.26
C GLY A 75 13.88 6.91 -14.17
N TYR A 76 12.99 6.88 -13.16
CA TYR A 76 13.02 7.82 -12.05
C TYR A 76 13.91 7.30 -10.91
N PRO A 77 14.68 8.18 -10.24
CA PRO A 77 15.51 7.79 -9.12
C PRO A 77 14.64 7.32 -7.95
N ARG A 78 15.06 6.23 -7.29
CA ARG A 78 14.38 5.62 -6.15
C ARG A 78 15.14 5.90 -4.87
N ILE A 79 14.44 6.40 -3.86
CA ILE A 79 15.05 6.68 -2.55
C ILE A 79 15.01 5.46 -1.62
N GLY A 80 14.09 4.53 -1.87
CA GLY A 80 13.88 3.33 -1.07
C GLY A 80 12.63 2.57 -1.50
N THR A 81 12.22 1.59 -0.69
CA THR A 81 11.01 0.79 -0.92
C THR A 81 10.24 0.62 0.39
N VAL A 82 8.92 0.74 0.32
CA VAL A 82 7.99 0.45 1.42
C VAL A 82 7.90 -1.07 1.57
N LEU A 83 7.97 -1.56 2.81
CA LEU A 83 7.84 -3.00 3.07
C LEU A 83 6.49 -3.52 2.56
N PRO A 84 6.43 -4.73 1.97
CA PRO A 84 5.16 -5.33 1.55
C PRO A 84 4.13 -5.41 2.68
N ALA A 85 4.56 -5.62 3.92
CA ALA A 85 3.69 -5.65 5.10
C ALA A 85 3.06 -4.28 5.44
N ASP A 86 3.71 -3.18 5.07
CA ASP A 86 3.23 -1.80 5.32
C ASP A 86 2.49 -1.20 4.13
N LEU A 87 2.68 -1.72 2.91
CA LEU A 87 2.05 -1.20 1.69
C LEU A 87 0.51 -1.14 1.76
N PRO A 88 -0.21 -2.10 2.41
CA PRO A 88 -1.65 -1.98 2.62
C PRO A 88 -2.05 -0.74 3.43
N ARG A 89 -1.20 -0.28 4.36
CA ARG A 89 -1.46 0.93 5.16
C ARG A 89 -1.44 2.18 4.28
N VAL A 90 -0.52 2.22 3.32
CA VAL A 90 -0.45 3.28 2.30
C VAL A 90 -1.67 3.22 1.37
N ALA A 91 -2.04 2.03 0.91
CA ALA A 91 -3.18 1.83 0.02
C ALA A 91 -4.52 2.27 0.64
N GLN A 92 -4.69 2.05 1.95
CA GLN A 92 -5.90 2.39 2.70
C GLN A 92 -5.89 3.84 3.25
N ALA A 93 -4.78 4.58 3.11
CA ALA A 93 -4.69 5.95 3.59
C ALA A 93 -5.54 6.90 2.72
N ALA A 94 -6.50 7.56 3.36
CA ALA A 94 -7.32 8.59 2.71
C ALA A 94 -6.47 9.83 2.36
N PRO A 95 -6.86 10.62 1.33
CA PRO A 95 -6.23 11.91 1.05
C PRO A 95 -6.09 12.78 2.31
N GLY A 96 -4.92 13.39 2.50
CA GLY A 96 -4.60 14.26 3.63
C GLY A 96 -4.07 13.56 4.88
N VAL A 97 -4.19 12.22 4.97
CA VAL A 97 -3.61 11.42 6.07
C VAL A 97 -2.10 11.60 6.10
N VAL A 98 -1.55 11.78 7.31
CA VAL A 98 -0.11 11.92 7.51
C VAL A 98 0.56 10.55 7.47
N LEU A 99 1.64 10.45 6.69
CA LEU A 99 2.50 9.28 6.54
C LEU A 99 3.93 9.68 6.91
N GLN A 100 4.49 9.06 7.94
CA GLN A 100 5.89 9.24 8.35
C GLN A 100 6.70 8.02 7.93
N PRO A 101 7.68 8.16 7.02
CA PRO A 101 8.62 7.10 6.72
C PRO A 101 9.50 6.81 7.93
N ARG A 102 9.76 5.53 8.19
CA ARG A 102 10.75 5.10 9.18
C ARG A 102 11.80 4.27 8.47
N ARG A 103 13.07 4.66 8.62
CA ARG A 103 14.18 3.84 8.16
C ARG A 103 14.26 2.57 9.00
N VAL A 104 14.45 1.44 8.33
CA VAL A 104 14.61 0.13 8.96
C VAL A 104 15.88 -0.55 8.48
N THR A 105 16.45 -1.41 9.32
CA THR A 105 17.48 -2.35 8.87
C THR A 105 16.85 -3.50 8.09
N LEU A 106 17.67 -4.24 7.34
CA LEU A 106 17.21 -5.46 6.67
C LEU A 106 16.69 -6.49 7.68
N GLU A 107 17.36 -6.62 8.83
CA GLU A 107 16.95 -7.52 9.90
C GLU A 107 15.57 -7.15 10.47
N GLU A 108 15.34 -5.87 10.76
CA GLU A 108 14.04 -5.37 11.19
C GLU A 108 12.96 -5.58 10.14
N ALA A 109 13.28 -5.35 8.87
CA ALA A 109 12.36 -5.55 7.75
C ALA A 109 11.94 -7.03 7.60
N LEU A 110 12.90 -7.95 7.71
CA LEU A 110 12.64 -9.38 7.66
C LEU A 110 11.82 -9.83 8.87
N ALA A 111 12.16 -9.36 10.08
CA ALA A 111 11.43 -9.69 11.30
C ALA A 111 9.99 -9.13 11.31
N ALA A 112 9.76 -7.99 10.66
CA ALA A 112 8.44 -7.37 10.56
C ALA A 112 7.56 -7.97 9.46
N THR A 113 8.11 -8.80 8.56
CA THR A 113 7.39 -9.37 7.43
C THR A 113 6.94 -10.80 7.77
N PRO A 114 5.67 -11.02 8.17
CA PRO A 114 5.19 -12.37 8.43
C PRO A 114 5.17 -13.18 7.13
N THR A 115 5.52 -14.45 7.25
CA THR A 115 5.38 -15.40 6.14
C THR A 115 3.91 -15.60 5.81
N GLU A 116 3.61 -15.96 4.56
CA GLU A 116 2.24 -16.28 4.13
C GLU A 116 1.60 -17.36 5.03
N THR A 117 2.38 -18.37 5.41
CA THR A 117 1.95 -19.41 6.35
C THR A 117 1.54 -18.85 7.72
N GLU A 118 2.28 -17.89 8.27
CA GLU A 118 1.93 -17.25 9.54
C GLU A 118 0.67 -16.39 9.42
N ILE A 119 0.54 -15.66 8.31
CA ILE A 119 -0.67 -14.87 8.01
C ILE A 119 -1.88 -15.81 7.95
N LEU A 120 -1.82 -16.87 7.14
CA LEU A 120 -2.91 -17.82 6.97
C LEU A 120 -3.25 -18.54 8.27
N ARG A 121 -2.25 -18.96 9.05
CA ARG A 121 -2.46 -19.56 10.37
C ARG A 121 -3.20 -18.61 11.31
N ARG A 122 -2.77 -17.34 11.37
CA ARG A 122 -3.41 -16.30 12.19
C ARG A 122 -4.85 -16.08 11.75
N LEU A 123 -5.09 -15.85 10.45
CA LEU A 123 -6.42 -15.60 9.91
C LEU A 123 -7.36 -16.79 10.13
N THR A 124 -6.87 -18.01 9.94
CA THR A 124 -7.65 -19.24 10.19
C THR A 124 -8.06 -19.34 11.65
N GLY A 125 -7.20 -18.96 12.60
CA GLY A 125 -7.53 -18.91 14.02
C GLY A 125 -8.56 -17.83 14.40
N LEU A 126 -8.78 -16.82 13.54
CA LEU A 126 -9.82 -15.80 13.71
C LEU A 126 -11.16 -16.23 13.09
N CYS A 127 -11.14 -17.22 12.20
CA CYS A 127 -12.35 -17.74 11.58
C CYS A 127 -13.10 -18.63 12.57
N THR A 128 -14.37 -18.32 12.78
CA THR A 128 -15.31 -19.23 13.42
C THR A 128 -16.23 -19.81 12.35
N PRO A 129 -16.53 -21.12 12.38
CA PRO A 129 -17.55 -21.68 11.50
C PRO A 129 -18.88 -20.96 11.71
N LEU A 130 -19.38 -20.28 10.68
CA LEU A 130 -20.71 -19.70 10.70
C LEU A 130 -21.73 -20.80 10.40
N VAL A 131 -21.96 -21.68 11.37
CA VAL A 131 -22.97 -22.73 11.26
C VAL A 131 -24.32 -22.10 11.57
N ARG A 132 -25.12 -21.86 10.53
CA ARG A 132 -26.55 -21.53 10.68
C ARG A 132 -27.32 -22.83 10.53
N ASP A 133 -28.06 -23.24 11.55
CA ASP A 133 -28.97 -24.40 11.45
C ASP A 133 -30.25 -23.98 10.70
N PRO A 134 -30.49 -24.48 9.47
CA PRO A 134 -31.69 -24.16 8.70
C PRO A 134 -32.99 -24.44 9.45
N ALA A 135 -33.03 -25.45 10.32
CA ALA A 135 -34.22 -25.80 11.10
C ALA A 135 -34.58 -24.74 12.16
N THR A 136 -33.64 -23.87 12.52
CA THR A 136 -33.85 -22.77 13.47
C THR A 136 -34.18 -21.43 12.79
N ILE A 137 -34.12 -21.38 11.46
CA ILE A 137 -34.38 -20.17 10.67
C ILE A 137 -35.86 -20.15 10.28
N ARG A 138 -36.61 -19.23 10.91
CA ARG A 138 -38.07 -19.10 10.73
C ARG A 138 -38.50 -18.73 9.31
N ASP A 139 -37.66 -18.00 8.58
CA ASP A 139 -37.89 -17.60 7.20
C ASP A 139 -36.59 -17.82 6.43
N LEU A 140 -36.38 -19.05 5.95
CA LEU A 140 -35.14 -19.40 5.25
C LEU A 140 -34.96 -18.61 3.94
N LEU A 141 -36.07 -18.20 3.32
CA LEU A 141 -36.11 -17.48 2.05
C LEU A 141 -35.71 -16.00 2.19
N SER A 142 -35.79 -15.43 3.40
CA SER A 142 -35.32 -14.07 3.67
C SER A 142 -33.81 -13.95 3.86
N TYR A 143 -33.04 -15.05 3.78
CA TYR A 143 -31.59 -15.03 3.99
C TYR A 143 -30.82 -15.26 2.68
N GLN A 144 -29.78 -14.47 2.49
CA GLN A 144 -28.71 -14.70 1.51
C GLN A 144 -27.88 -15.92 1.91
N LEU A 145 -28.34 -17.12 1.52
CA LEU A 145 -27.70 -18.39 1.87
C LEU A 145 -26.72 -18.88 0.80
N VAL A 146 -26.75 -18.31 -0.41
CA VAL A 146 -25.82 -18.62 -1.51
C VAL A 146 -25.55 -17.35 -2.32
N SER A 147 -24.30 -16.90 -2.32
CA SER A 147 -23.65 -16.12 -3.39
C SER A 147 -24.49 -15.05 -4.13
N GLY A 148 -25.32 -14.26 -3.46
CA GLY A 148 -26.04 -13.16 -4.09
C GLY A 148 -27.45 -13.47 -4.61
N VAL A 149 -28.08 -14.61 -4.27
CA VAL A 149 -29.51 -14.84 -4.56
C VAL A 149 -30.41 -14.26 -3.48
N THR A 150 -31.10 -13.16 -3.80
CA THR A 150 -32.10 -12.50 -2.97
C THR A 150 -33.52 -12.99 -3.30
N CYS A 151 -34.47 -12.82 -2.37
CA CYS A 151 -35.90 -13.15 -2.56
C CYS A 151 -36.55 -12.34 -3.71
N GLY A 152 -35.93 -11.21 -4.09
CA GLY A 152 -36.36 -10.36 -5.20
C GLY A 152 -37.33 -9.24 -4.79
N ASP A 153 -37.83 -9.24 -3.54
CA ASP A 153 -38.69 -8.20 -2.96
C ASP A 153 -37.94 -7.28 -1.96
N ASP A 154 -36.62 -7.48 -1.77
CA ASP A 154 -35.81 -6.74 -0.78
C ASP A 154 -35.83 -5.21 -0.99
N LEU A 155 -36.02 -4.75 -2.23
CA LEU A 155 -36.15 -3.33 -2.58
C LEU A 155 -37.57 -2.79 -2.38
N GLU A 156 -38.57 -3.66 -2.27
CA GLU A 156 -39.98 -3.29 -2.03
C GLU A 156 -40.31 -3.18 -0.53
N ARG A 157 -39.42 -3.71 0.33
CA ARG A 157 -39.55 -3.66 1.81
C ARG A 157 -38.83 -2.47 2.46
N ALA A 158 -38.20 -1.59 1.67
CA ALA A 158 -37.48 -0.41 2.15
C ALA A 158 -38.40 0.79 2.37
#